data_AF-A0A914YHG9-F1
#
_entry.id   AF-A0A914YHG9-F1
#
_cell.length_a   1.000
_cell.length_b   1.000
_cell.length_c   1.000
_cell.angle_alpha   90.00
_cell.angle_beta   90.00
_cell.angle_gamma   90.00
#
_symmetry.space_group_name_H-M   'P 1'
#
loop_
_entity.id
_entity.type
_entity.pdbx_description
1 polymer ?
#
loop_
_entity_poly.entity_id
_entity_poly.type
_entity_poly.pdbx_seq_one_letter_code
_entity_poly.pdbx_strand_id
1 'polypeptide(L)' 'MQCASIAKGKCFIGHTPDECCPICVGCLDDQNGKREIDENWQKDECTNCTCNVNFTTTCITPICKTDCINPRKVEGK' A
#
# COMPACT_ATOMS: atom_id res chain seq x y z
N MET A 1 15.70 27.64 -4.88
CA MET A 1 14.62 26.65 -5.10
C MET A 1 14.58 25.76 -3.88
N GLN A 2 13.42 25.65 -3.21
CA GLN A 2 13.28 24.89 -1.97
C GLN A 2 12.09 23.96 -2.14
N CYS A 3 12.34 22.65 -2.20
CA CYS A 3 11.29 21.65 -2.35
C CYS A 3 10.67 21.32 -1.00
N ALA A 4 9.36 21.06 -0.99
CA ALA A 4 8.69 20.51 0.19
C ALA A 4 9.28 19.14 0.51
N SER A 5 9.56 18.88 1.79
CA SER A 5 10.06 17.58 2.22
C SER A 5 8.91 16.58 2.23
N ILE A 6 8.97 15.58 1.34
CA ILE A 6 8.05 14.43 1.39
C ILE A 6 8.48 13.54 2.56
N ALA A 7 7.52 13.21 3.43
CA ALA A 7 7.77 12.33 4.56
C ALA A 7 8.24 10.95 4.05
N LYS A 8 9.47 10.56 4.39
CA LYS A 8 10.02 9.24 4.07
C LYS A 8 9.11 8.15 4.65
N GLY A 9 8.77 7.15 3.84
CA GLY A 9 7.92 6.02 4.24
C GLY A 9 6.43 6.19 3.98
N LYS A 10 5.97 7.35 3.48
CA LYS A 10 4.57 7.54 3.05
C LYS A 10 4.30 7.00 1.64
N CYS A 11 5.22 7.21 0.72
CA CYS A 11 5.07 6.90 -0.70
C CYS A 11 6.44 6.64 -1.34
N PHE A 12 6.44 6.02 -2.52
CA PHE A 12 7.63 5.87 -3.34
C PHE A 12 7.94 7.23 -3.99
N ILE A 13 9.10 7.80 -3.63
CA ILE A 13 9.55 9.10 -4.12
C ILE A 13 10.32 8.91 -5.43
N GLY A 14 9.89 9.61 -6.48
CA GLY A 14 10.52 9.64 -7.80
C GLY A 14 10.73 11.08 -8.30
N HIS A 15 11.44 11.21 -9.42
CA HIS A 15 11.65 12.48 -10.11
C HIS A 15 11.26 12.30 -11.57
N THR A 16 10.23 13.02 -12.02
CA THR A 16 9.76 13.03 -13.40
C THR A 16 10.40 14.19 -14.16
N PRO A 17 10.62 14.10 -15.49
CA PRO A 17 11.25 15.16 -16.26
C PRO A 17 10.52 16.51 -16.19
N ASP A 18 9.20 16.47 -15.98
CA ASP A 18 8.34 17.65 -15.90
C ASP A 18 8.33 18.32 -14.52
N GLU A 19 8.90 17.67 -13.50
CA GLU A 19 8.87 18.16 -12.11
C GLU A 19 10.27 18.50 -11.62
N CYS A 20 10.45 19.73 -11.13
CA CYS A 20 11.73 20.17 -10.56
C CYS A 20 11.99 19.57 -9.17
N CYS A 21 10.94 19.12 -8.48
CA CYS A 21 11.01 18.56 -7.13
C CYS A 21 10.70 17.05 -7.13
N PRO A 22 11.21 16.31 -6.14
CA PRO A 22 10.78 14.92 -5.94
C PRO A 22 9.27 14.89 -5.63
N ILE A 23 8.57 13.94 -6.23
CA ILE A 23 7.12 13.72 -6.04
C ILE A 23 6.86 12.27 -5.62
N CYS A 24 5.69 12.01 -5.03
CA CYS A 24 5.21 10.64 -4.91
C CYS A 24 4.84 10.13 -6.30
N VAL A 25 5.36 8.95 -6.67
CA VAL A 25 5.04 8.29 -7.94
C VAL A 25 4.37 6.92 -7.74
N GLY A 26 4.26 6.46 -6.49
CA GLY A 26 3.61 5.19 -6.14
C GLY A 26 3.53 5.00 -4.62
N CYS A 27 3.05 3.85 -4.19
CA CYS A 27 2.98 3.47 -2.78
C CYS A 27 4.19 2.64 -2.37
N LEU A 28 4.43 2.59 -1.06
CA LEU A 28 5.32 1.61 -0.44
C LEU A 28 4.46 0.57 0.27
N ASP A 29 4.77 -0.71 0.08
CA ASP A 29 4.24 -1.78 0.92
C ASP A 29 5.04 -1.89 2.23
N ASP A 30 4.55 -2.75 3.14
CA ASP A 30 5.15 -2.95 4.47
C ASP A 30 6.57 -3.54 4.43
N GLN A 31 7.01 -4.05 3.27
CA GLN A 31 8.36 -4.55 3.03
C GLN A 31 9.21 -3.56 2.22
N ASN A 32 8.78 -2.29 2.12
CA ASN A 32 9.36 -1.27 1.26
C ASN A 32 9.35 -1.64 -0.25
N GLY A 33 8.51 -2.58 -0.65
CA GLY A 33 8.22 -2.87 -2.05
C GLY A 33 7.51 -1.68 -2.68
N LYS A 34 7.90 -1.34 -3.91
CA LYS A 34 7.31 -0.24 -4.68
C LYS A 34 6.08 -0.75 -5.40
N ARG A 35 4.97 -0.03 -5.27
CA ARG A 35 3.69 -0.38 -5.88
C ARG A 35 3.20 0.76 -6.76
N GLU A 36 2.73 0.40 -7.95
CA GLU A 36 2.12 1.34 -8.88
C GLU A 36 0.74 1.78 -8.38
N ILE A 37 0.30 2.97 -8.79
CA ILE A 37 -1.05 3.44 -8.50
C ILE A 37 -2.06 2.46 -9.12
N ASP A 38 -3.12 2.15 -8.37
CA ASP A 38 -4.14 1.15 -8.68
C ASP A 38 -3.63 -0.31 -8.71
N GLU A 39 -2.35 -0.56 -8.40
CA GLU A 39 -1.83 -1.91 -8.21
C GLU A 39 -2.51 -2.57 -7.01
N ASN A 40 -2.92 -3.83 -7.17
CA ASN A 40 -3.45 -4.66 -6.10
C ASN A 40 -2.52 -5.85 -5.90
N TRP A 41 -2.12 -6.10 -4.65
CA TRP A 41 -1.26 -7.22 -4.30
C TRP A 41 -1.77 -7.94 -3.05
N GLN A 42 -1.52 -9.24 -2.99
CA GLN A 42 -1.70 -10.00 -1.75
C GLN A 42 -0.50 -9.79 -0.86
N LYS A 43 -0.74 -9.26 0.34
CA LYS A 43 0.27 -9.15 1.39
C LYS A 43 0.47 -10.50 2.08
N ASP A 44 -0.61 -11.22 2.29
CA ASP A 44 -0.64 -12.56 2.88
C ASP A 44 -1.81 -13.36 2.29
N GLU A 45 -2.00 -14.60 2.74
CA GLU A 45 -3.03 -15.52 2.25
C GLU A 45 -4.47 -14.97 2.32
N CYS A 46 -4.72 -13.95 3.14
CA CYS A 46 -6.06 -13.37 3.32
C CYS A 46 -6.10 -11.86 3.09
N THR A 47 -4.97 -11.15 3.16
CA THR A 47 -4.94 -9.69 3.09
C THR A 47 -4.59 -9.22 1.69
N ASN A 48 -5.52 -8.52 1.05
CA ASN A 48 -5.31 -7.84 -0.21
C ASN A 48 -5.08 -6.36 0.04
N CYS A 49 -4.03 -5.80 -0.54
CA CYS A 49 -3.68 -4.40 -0.43
C CYS A 49 -3.79 -3.73 -1.79
N THR A 50 -4.19 -2.46 -1.79
CA THR A 50 -4.32 -1.61 -2.98
C THR A 50 -3.56 -0.32 -2.75
N CYS A 51 -2.78 0.10 -3.75
CA CYS A 51 -2.20 1.43 -3.79
C CYS A 51 -3.20 2.40 -4.41
N ASN A 52 -3.71 3.34 -3.62
CA ASN A 52 -4.66 4.32 -4.14
C ASN A 52 -3.93 5.47 -4.86
N VAL A 53 -4.68 6.19 -5.70
CA VAL A 53 -4.26 7.43 -6.38
C VAL A 53 -3.67 8.49 -5.46
N ASN A 54 -4.04 8.47 -4.16
CA ASN A 54 -3.50 9.37 -3.15
C ASN A 54 -2.16 8.91 -2.55
N PHE A 55 -1.48 7.94 -3.18
CA PHE A 55 -0.25 7.31 -2.70
C PHE A 55 -0.41 6.69 -1.31
N THR A 56 -1.60 6.16 -1.03
CA THR A 56 -1.93 5.52 0.25
C THR A 56 -2.25 4.05 0.03
N THR A 57 -1.56 3.19 0.78
CA THR A 57 -1.82 1.76 0.81
C THR A 57 -3.04 1.48 1.69
N THR A 58 -4.05 0.80 1.13
CA THR A 58 -5.21 0.30 1.89
C THR A 58 -5.23 -1.21 1.82
N CYS A 59 -5.23 -1.86 2.98
CA CYS A 59 -5.26 -3.32 3.07
C CYS A 59 -6.59 -3.80 3.65
N ILE A 60 -7.22 -4.75 2.98
CA ILE A 60 -8.47 -5.38 3.37
C ILE A 60 -8.16 -6.86 3.61
N THR A 61 -8.45 -7.32 4.82
CA THR A 61 -8.42 -8.73 5.19
C THR A 61 -9.86 -9.23 5.23
N PRO A 62 -10.42 -9.75 4.11
CA PRO A 62 -11.71 -10.43 4.14
C PRO A 62 -11.73 -11.50 5.23
N ILE A 63 -12.64 -11.34 6.17
CA ILE A 63 -13.01 -12.42 7.08
C ILE A 63 -14.00 -13.29 6.30
N CYS A 64 -13.72 -14.58 6.16
CA CYS A 64 -14.71 -15.52 5.63
C CYS A 64 -15.97 -15.43 6.49
N LYS A 65 -17.13 -15.16 5.85
CA LYS A 65 -18.40 -15.05 6.55
C LYS A 65 -18.66 -16.37 7.28
N THR A 66 -18.77 -16.32 8.60
CA THR A 66 -19.02 -17.49 9.45
C THR A 66 -20.02 -17.11 10.54
N ASP A 67 -20.86 -18.06 10.94
CA ASP A 67 -21.86 -17.88 12.01
C ASP A 67 -21.23 -17.86 13.41
N CYS A 68 -19.89 -17.90 13.50
CA CYS A 68 -19.15 -17.86 14.75
C CYS A 68 -19.02 -16.43 15.29
N ILE A 69 -19.31 -16.26 16.59
CA ILE A 69 -19.21 -14.97 17.31
C ILE A 69 -17.74 -14.47 17.39
N ASN A 70 -16.76 -15.37 17.32
CA ASN A 70 -15.34 -15.00 17.38
C ASN A 70 -14.48 -15.89 16.46
N PRO A 71 -14.44 -15.61 15.14
CA PRO A 71 -13.61 -16.35 14.20
C PRO A 71 -12.13 -16.13 14.48
N ARG A 72 -11.37 -17.23 14.60
CA ARG A 72 -9.91 -17.20 14.75
C ARG A 72 -9.27 -17.76 13.49
N LYS A 73 -8.22 -17.10 13.00
CA LYS A 73 -7.34 -17.66 11.96
C LYS A 73 -6.68 -18.94 12.51
N VAL A 74 -6.81 -20.05 11.79
CA VAL A 74 -6.11 -21.31 12.07
C VAL A 74 -5.14 -21.51 10.91
N GLU A 75 -3.84 -21.69 11.17
CA GLU A 75 -2.88 -21.94 10.09
C GLU A 75 -3.21 -23.25 9.37
N GLY A 76 -3.30 -23.19 8.03
CA GLY A 76 -3.50 -24.36 7.16
C GLY A 76 -4.95 -24.68 6.75
N LYS A 77 -5.91 -23.75 6.90
CA LYS A 77 -7.30 -23.93 6.42
C LYS A 77 -7.91 -22.67 5.83
#